data_AF-A0A9N8KNU2-F1
#
_entry.id   AF-A0A9N8KNU2-F1
#
_cell.length_a   1.000
_cell.length_b   1.000
_cell.length_c   1.000
_cell.angle_alpha   90.00
_cell.angle_beta   90.00
_cell.angle_gamma   90.00
#
_symmetry.space_group_name_H-M   'P 1'
#
loop_
_entity.id
_entity.type
_entity.pdbx_description
1 polymer ?
#
loop_
_entity_poly.entity_id
_entity_poly.type
_entity_poly.pdbx_seq_one_letter_code
_entity_poly.pdbx_strand_id
1 'polypeptide(L)'
;MIDPKYRFWAGGGATNHINDEFNVMDFDQRRYYSIRGPSSFLRMSDEERDGCDAIEVLKRYMDELDPAVHTLTVDASGNLISTSSDPDDDRQMAIFYPSLLDAPSLQECRMITMAKLTELNRLMPGVDLVSYEDEDGTTREVVFKNTPIVQYKERRWREIVMLHDLPTHPNIVPFDRIVVDDMMSQHILGFTVPYLPAPSLDKDHNQIFRLDWLHQLTSLVDYLNLELQTVNQDIAPRNLICLDQAPEGSQLRTFDFEYATAMGLPWHVEEFNDVKGVIFTLYEIITLDTSYRKVPPSEQDPDAVMKLEYWPQRRKLDSDVEDFRQHLREWVESRQAVTLSPATPTPFPEMPKPRSVRDESIYTGELIYHSVPWMSQMLARKLGNYVISWQRPPSAQMPAL
;
A
#
# COMPACT_ATOMS: atom_id res chain seq x y z
N MET A 1 -14.30 -5.60 -4.53
CA MET A 1 -14.48 -5.96 -3.12
C MET A 1 -13.13 -6.41 -2.64
N ILE A 2 -12.70 -5.99 -1.45
CA ILE A 2 -11.40 -6.41 -0.91
C ILE A 2 -11.42 -7.94 -0.79
N ASP A 3 -10.38 -8.59 -1.30
CA ASP A 3 -10.24 -10.05 -1.15
C ASP A 3 -10.34 -10.41 0.35
N PRO A 4 -11.21 -11.37 0.74
CA PRO A 4 -11.41 -11.73 2.15
C PRO A 4 -10.13 -12.01 2.92
N LYS A 5 -9.06 -12.50 2.25
CA LYS A 5 -7.76 -12.73 2.88
C LYS A 5 -7.05 -11.45 3.35
N TYR A 6 -7.35 -10.31 2.73
CA TYR A 6 -6.73 -9.01 3.02
C TYR A 6 -7.65 -8.06 3.79
N ARG A 7 -8.91 -8.46 4.05
CA ARG A 7 -9.89 -7.59 4.70
C ARG A 7 -9.49 -7.20 6.13
N PHE A 8 -8.94 -8.15 6.89
CA PHE A 8 -8.64 -7.96 8.30
C PHE A 8 -7.14 -7.92 8.54
N TRP A 9 -6.72 -7.11 9.49
CA TRP A 9 -5.34 -7.05 9.97
C TRP A 9 -5.30 -6.91 11.48
N ALA A 10 -4.58 -7.81 12.15
CA ALA A 10 -4.36 -7.73 13.59
C ALA A 10 -3.12 -6.88 13.89
N GLY A 11 -3.35 -5.73 14.52
CA GLY A 11 -2.35 -4.73 14.85
C GLY A 11 -2.03 -4.70 16.33
N GLY A 12 -1.05 -5.50 16.75
CA GLY A 12 -0.55 -5.49 18.14
C GLY A 12 -1.63 -5.71 19.20
N GLY A 13 -1.23 -5.56 20.46
CA GLY A 13 -2.09 -5.90 21.57
C GLY A 13 -1.43 -5.64 22.92
N ALA A 14 -2.20 -5.86 23.99
CA ALA A 14 -1.69 -5.89 25.36
C ALA A 14 -1.83 -7.31 25.91
N THR A 15 -0.84 -7.77 26.65
CA THR A 15 -0.90 -9.05 27.38
C THR A 15 -0.57 -8.80 28.83
N ASN A 16 -1.29 -9.48 29.73
CA ASN A 16 -0.87 -9.63 31.12
C ASN A 16 -0.59 -11.10 31.47
N HIS A 17 -0.43 -11.96 30.45
CA HIS A 17 -0.22 -13.41 30.52
C HIS A 17 -1.39 -14.23 31.11
N ILE A 18 -2.50 -13.58 31.45
CA ILE A 18 -3.75 -14.22 31.86
C ILE A 18 -4.83 -13.96 30.80
N ASN A 19 -4.98 -12.69 30.43
CA ASN A 19 -5.82 -12.22 29.36
C ASN A 19 -5.00 -11.39 28.39
N ASP A 20 -5.30 -11.56 27.11
CA ASP A 20 -4.74 -10.81 26.02
C ASP A 20 -5.83 -9.94 25.38
N GLU A 21 -5.39 -8.81 24.81
CA GLU A 21 -6.18 -7.88 24.02
C GLU A 21 -5.49 -7.68 22.69
N PHE A 22 -6.21 -7.91 21.59
CA PHE A 22 -5.72 -7.68 20.23
C PHE A 22 -6.57 -6.63 19.52
N ASN A 23 -5.94 -5.75 18.74
CA ASN A 23 -6.68 -4.80 17.91
C ASN A 23 -6.76 -5.33 16.49
N VAL A 24 -7.97 -5.46 15.94
CA VAL A 24 -8.20 -5.94 14.58
C VAL A 24 -8.79 -4.81 13.75
N MET A 25 -8.08 -4.41 12.70
CA MET A 25 -8.56 -3.49 11.67
C MET A 25 -9.42 -4.24 10.66
N ASP A 26 -10.66 -3.82 10.47
CA ASP A 26 -11.48 -4.14 9.29
C ASP A 26 -11.26 -3.05 8.24
N PHE A 27 -10.50 -3.35 7.18
CA PHE A 27 -10.27 -2.41 6.07
C PHE A 27 -11.51 -2.15 5.23
N ASP A 28 -12.50 -3.06 5.28
CA ASP A 28 -13.77 -2.85 4.60
C ASP A 28 -14.50 -1.66 5.23
N GLN A 29 -14.70 -1.68 6.54
CA GLN A 29 -15.40 -0.62 7.28
C GLN A 29 -14.49 0.52 7.76
N ARG A 30 -13.17 0.35 7.61
CA ARG A 30 -12.10 1.23 8.11
C ARG A 30 -12.22 1.49 9.62
N ARG A 31 -12.36 0.40 10.37
CA ARG A 31 -12.61 0.43 11.82
C ARG A 31 -11.74 -0.57 12.56
N TYR A 32 -11.30 -0.19 13.75
CA TYR A 32 -10.64 -1.09 14.68
C TYR A 32 -11.63 -1.71 15.67
N TYR A 33 -11.40 -2.97 16.00
CA TYR A 33 -12.09 -3.71 17.06
C TYR A 33 -11.06 -4.25 18.05
N SER A 34 -11.32 -4.10 19.34
CA SER A 34 -10.53 -4.68 20.43
C SER A 34 -11.11 -6.04 20.80
N ILE A 35 -10.32 -7.11 20.67
CA ILE A 35 -10.72 -8.47 21.03
C ILE A 35 -9.99 -8.87 22.30
N ARG A 36 -10.72 -9.08 23.39
CA ARG A 36 -10.20 -9.43 24.72
C ARG A 36 -10.57 -10.88 25.08
N GLY A 37 -9.67 -11.59 25.73
CA GLY A 37 -9.95 -12.96 26.16
C GLY A 37 -8.74 -13.64 26.80
N PRO A 38 -8.88 -14.87 27.30
CA PRO A 38 -7.78 -15.59 27.93
C PRO A 38 -6.61 -15.82 26.97
N SER A 39 -5.37 -15.63 27.44
CA SER A 39 -4.14 -15.87 26.66
C SER A 39 -4.00 -17.34 26.22
N SER A 40 -4.73 -18.26 26.88
CA SER A 40 -4.80 -19.67 26.47
C SER A 40 -5.48 -19.87 25.12
N PHE A 41 -6.39 -18.95 24.76
CA PHE A 41 -7.15 -18.94 23.52
C PHE A 41 -6.59 -17.94 22.51
N LEU A 42 -6.49 -16.65 22.86
CA LEU A 42 -5.99 -15.61 21.96
C LEU A 42 -4.47 -15.72 21.80
N ARG A 43 -3.99 -16.59 20.92
CA ARG A 43 -2.56 -16.80 20.71
C ARG A 43 -2.02 -15.90 19.62
N MET A 44 -0.81 -15.40 19.85
CA MET A 44 0.01 -14.77 18.83
C MET A 44 1.21 -15.70 18.60
N SER A 45 1.20 -16.44 17.50
CA SER A 45 2.44 -17.02 16.99
C SER A 45 3.20 -15.90 16.27
N ASP A 46 4.51 -15.79 16.50
CA ASP A 46 5.36 -14.80 15.80
C ASP A 46 5.38 -15.03 14.27
N GLU A 47 4.90 -16.18 13.81
CA GLU A 47 4.93 -16.66 12.43
C GLU A 47 3.62 -16.39 11.65
N GLU A 48 2.48 -16.12 12.30
CA GLU A 48 1.17 -16.00 11.63
C GLU A 48 0.44 -14.69 12.00
N ARG A 49 0.91 -13.56 11.44
CA ARG A 49 0.09 -12.33 11.39
C ARG A 49 -1.15 -12.48 10.50
N ASP A 50 -1.19 -13.55 9.69
CA ASP A 50 -2.34 -13.97 8.90
C ASP A 50 -3.14 -15.02 9.69
N GLY A 51 -4.34 -14.66 10.16
CA GLY A 51 -5.28 -15.62 10.75
C GLY A 51 -5.15 -15.84 12.27
N CYS A 52 -4.76 -14.84 13.05
CA CYS A 52 -4.82 -14.95 14.51
C CYS A 52 -6.26 -15.14 15.00
N ASP A 53 -6.43 -15.81 16.15
CA ASP A 53 -7.75 -16.14 16.72
C ASP A 53 -8.68 -14.93 16.88
N ALA A 54 -8.11 -13.74 17.10
CA ALA A 54 -8.86 -12.48 17.19
C ALA A 54 -9.59 -12.12 15.88
N ILE A 55 -8.97 -12.38 14.71
CA ILE A 55 -9.61 -12.15 13.40
C ILE A 55 -10.78 -13.12 13.23
N GLU A 56 -10.62 -14.38 13.61
CA GLU A 56 -11.68 -15.38 13.49
C GLU A 56 -12.85 -15.12 14.45
N VAL A 57 -12.57 -14.60 15.66
CA VAL A 57 -13.61 -14.09 16.57
C VAL A 57 -14.37 -12.95 15.91
N LEU A 58 -13.69 -11.95 15.35
CA LEU A 58 -14.35 -10.81 14.73
C LEU A 58 -15.23 -11.27 13.55
N LYS A 59 -14.70 -12.10 12.65
CA LYS A 59 -15.46 -12.68 11.52
C LYS A 59 -16.74 -13.38 11.96
N ARG A 60 -16.69 -14.11 13.08
CA ARG A 60 -17.84 -14.88 13.59
C ARG A 60 -19.00 -13.98 14.03
N TYR A 61 -18.70 -12.83 14.62
CA TYR A 61 -19.71 -12.00 15.29
C TYR A 61 -20.03 -10.70 14.56
N MET A 62 -19.21 -10.25 13.60
CA MET A 62 -19.28 -8.89 13.06
C MET A 62 -20.64 -8.49 12.46
N ASP A 63 -21.34 -9.42 11.81
CA ASP A 63 -22.63 -9.13 11.17
C ASP A 63 -23.77 -9.00 12.20
N GLU A 64 -23.53 -9.40 13.46
CA GLU A 64 -24.45 -9.32 14.58
C GLU A 64 -24.15 -8.14 15.52
N LEU A 65 -23.02 -7.44 15.32
CA LEU A 65 -22.61 -6.34 16.20
C LEU A 65 -23.41 -5.07 15.93
N ASP A 66 -23.78 -4.39 17.02
CA ASP A 66 -24.28 -3.03 16.92
C ASP A 66 -23.18 -2.10 16.36
N PRO A 67 -23.50 -1.12 15.49
CA PRO A 67 -22.52 -0.21 14.92
C PRO A 67 -21.69 0.57 15.94
N ALA A 68 -22.16 0.75 17.19
CA ALA A 68 -21.39 1.41 18.24
C ALA A 68 -20.33 0.52 18.91
N VAL A 69 -20.42 -0.81 18.78
CA VAL A 69 -19.50 -1.75 19.46
C VAL A 69 -18.10 -1.67 18.87
N HIS A 70 -17.10 -1.41 19.71
CA HIS A 70 -15.68 -1.47 19.34
C HIS A 70 -14.92 -2.56 20.10
N THR A 71 -15.48 -3.18 21.13
CA THR A 71 -14.79 -4.21 21.91
C THR A 71 -15.62 -5.48 22.07
N LEU A 72 -14.98 -6.64 21.86
CA LEU A 72 -15.54 -7.97 22.10
C LEU A 72 -14.72 -8.67 23.18
N THR A 73 -15.39 -9.31 24.13
CA THR A 73 -14.74 -10.16 25.14
C THR A 73 -15.17 -11.61 24.95
N VAL A 74 -14.22 -12.54 24.86
CA VAL A 74 -14.48 -13.97 24.65
C VAL A 74 -13.97 -14.85 25.79
N ASP A 75 -14.54 -16.05 25.91
CA ASP A 75 -14.10 -17.08 26.83
C ASP A 75 -12.90 -17.89 26.29
N ALA A 76 -12.44 -18.89 27.07
CA ALA A 76 -11.33 -19.76 26.70
C ALA A 76 -11.63 -20.69 25.48
N SER A 77 -12.86 -20.70 24.99
CA SER A 77 -13.29 -21.41 23.77
C SER A 77 -13.56 -20.45 22.60
N GLY A 78 -13.34 -19.14 22.79
CA GLY A 78 -13.61 -18.12 21.79
C GLY A 78 -15.09 -17.76 21.64
N ASN A 79 -15.95 -18.11 22.61
CA ASN A 79 -17.36 -17.69 22.59
C ASN A 79 -17.51 -16.28 23.16
N LEU A 80 -18.35 -15.46 22.54
CA LEU A 80 -18.65 -14.11 23.00
C LEU A 80 -19.29 -14.13 24.40
N ILE A 81 -18.63 -13.46 25.35
CA ILE A 81 -19.13 -13.21 26.71
C ILE A 81 -19.86 -11.86 26.75
N SER A 82 -19.26 -10.83 26.19
CA SER A 82 -19.79 -9.45 26.23
C SER A 82 -19.21 -8.58 25.12
N THR A 83 -19.91 -7.46 24.87
CA THR A 83 -19.46 -6.37 23.99
C THR A 83 -19.40 -5.06 24.77
N SER A 84 -18.59 -4.10 24.31
CA SER A 84 -18.55 -2.75 24.83
C SER A 84 -18.61 -1.72 23.70
N SER A 85 -19.38 -0.67 23.96
CA SER A 85 -19.53 0.54 23.14
C SER A 85 -19.10 1.79 23.94
N ASP A 86 -18.38 1.60 25.04
CA ASP A 86 -17.81 2.69 25.84
C ASP A 86 -16.65 3.37 25.08
N PRO A 87 -16.73 4.67 24.75
CA PRO A 87 -15.66 5.37 24.04
C PRO A 87 -14.26 5.23 24.66
N ASP A 88 -14.16 5.01 25.98
CA ASP A 88 -12.87 4.78 26.66
C ASP A 88 -12.21 3.44 26.28
N ASP A 89 -13.00 2.49 25.79
CA ASP A 89 -12.57 1.18 25.29
C ASP A 89 -12.23 1.22 23.78
N ASP A 90 -12.50 2.32 23.07
CA ASP A 90 -12.18 2.48 21.65
C ASP A 90 -10.67 2.73 21.46
N ARG A 91 -9.99 1.71 20.93
CA ARG A 91 -8.55 1.74 20.63
C ARG A 91 -8.23 2.31 19.27
N GLN A 92 -9.20 2.84 18.52
CA GLN A 92 -8.94 3.40 17.21
C GLN A 92 -7.92 4.54 17.31
N MET A 93 -6.83 4.41 16.56
CA MET A 93 -5.73 5.37 16.57
C MET A 93 -6.07 6.59 15.72
N ALA A 94 -5.68 7.77 16.19
CA ALA A 94 -5.67 8.99 15.40
C ALA A 94 -4.51 8.94 14.40
N ILE A 95 -4.84 9.14 13.12
CA ILE A 95 -3.86 9.24 12.05
C ILE A 95 -3.56 10.71 11.83
N PHE A 96 -2.28 11.06 11.84
CA PHE A 96 -1.86 12.40 11.46
C PHE A 96 -1.88 12.54 9.94
N TYR A 97 -2.70 13.46 9.45
CA TYR A 97 -2.73 13.87 8.05
C TYR A 97 -2.13 15.27 7.95
N PRO A 98 -0.98 15.45 7.29
CA PRO A 98 -0.40 16.78 7.11
C PRO A 98 -1.33 17.67 6.29
N SER A 99 -1.41 18.96 6.61
CA SER A 99 -2.09 19.93 5.76
C SER A 99 -1.20 20.25 4.55
N LEU A 100 -1.81 20.53 3.40
CA LEU A 100 -1.07 21.00 2.22
C LEU A 100 -0.32 22.32 2.49
N LEU A 101 -0.82 23.13 3.42
CA LEU A 101 -0.15 24.35 3.88
C LEU A 101 1.21 24.07 4.51
N ASP A 102 1.35 22.95 5.20
CA ASP A 102 2.59 22.51 5.85
C ASP A 102 3.47 21.68 4.89
N ALA A 103 3.06 21.51 3.63
CA ALA A 103 3.71 20.69 2.61
C ALA A 103 4.10 21.49 1.36
N PRO A 104 5.14 22.36 1.41
CA PRO A 104 5.51 23.24 0.30
C PRO A 104 5.77 22.52 -1.02
N SER A 105 6.32 21.30 -0.98
CA SER A 105 6.63 20.50 -2.17
C SER A 105 5.39 20.07 -2.96
N LEU A 106 4.20 20.15 -2.37
CA LEU A 106 2.95 19.66 -2.95
C LEU A 106 1.94 20.80 -3.23
N GLN A 107 2.29 22.06 -2.99
CA GLN A 107 1.33 23.18 -3.11
C GLN A 107 0.78 23.40 -4.52
N GLU A 108 1.55 23.03 -5.55
CA GLU A 108 1.15 23.13 -6.96
C GLU A 108 0.33 21.92 -7.45
N CYS A 109 0.13 20.92 -6.59
CA CYS A 109 -0.67 19.75 -6.95
C CYS A 109 -2.13 20.12 -7.19
N ARG A 110 -2.73 19.48 -8.21
CA ARG A 110 -4.18 19.47 -8.34
C ARG A 110 -4.79 18.76 -7.14
N MET A 111 -5.86 19.34 -6.61
CA MET A 111 -6.58 18.80 -5.47
C MET A 111 -7.99 18.37 -5.83
N ILE A 112 -8.51 17.44 -5.04
CA ILE A 112 -9.93 17.11 -4.98
C ILE A 112 -10.34 16.86 -3.53
N THR A 113 -11.53 17.29 -3.14
CA THR A 113 -12.06 16.97 -1.82
C THR A 113 -12.63 15.56 -1.80
N MET A 114 -12.46 14.86 -0.67
CA MET A 114 -13.01 13.51 -0.47
C MET A 114 -14.52 13.47 -0.76
N ALA A 115 -15.25 14.53 -0.42
CA ALA A 115 -16.70 14.62 -0.64
C ALA A 115 -17.12 14.61 -2.13
N LYS A 116 -16.19 14.87 -3.07
CA LYS A 116 -16.45 14.78 -4.51
C LYS A 116 -16.17 13.39 -5.09
N LEU A 117 -15.61 12.48 -4.30
CA LEU A 117 -15.32 11.11 -4.73
C LEU A 117 -16.53 10.22 -4.47
N THR A 118 -16.97 9.49 -5.49
CA THR A 118 -17.98 8.44 -5.38
C THR A 118 -17.28 7.09 -5.33
N GLU A 119 -17.49 6.32 -4.26
CA GLU A 119 -16.92 4.97 -4.14
C GLU A 119 -17.60 4.01 -5.12
N LEU A 120 -16.81 3.43 -6.02
CA LEU A 120 -17.27 2.42 -6.98
C LEU A 120 -16.93 1.02 -6.49
N ASN A 121 -15.70 0.81 -6.00
CA ASN A 121 -15.24 -0.49 -5.55
C ASN A 121 -14.15 -0.35 -4.48
N ARG A 122 -13.98 -1.37 -3.66
CA ARG A 122 -12.88 -1.49 -2.70
C ARG A 122 -11.91 -2.53 -3.24
N LEU A 123 -10.70 -2.12 -3.60
CA LEU A 123 -9.76 -2.99 -4.33
C LEU A 123 -8.85 -3.75 -3.36
N MET A 124 -8.21 -3.02 -2.44
CA MET A 124 -7.24 -3.54 -1.47
C MET A 124 -7.30 -2.71 -0.18
N PRO A 125 -6.65 -3.14 0.92
CA PRO A 125 -6.45 -2.30 2.10
C PRO A 125 -5.91 -0.91 1.76
N GLY A 126 -6.73 0.11 2.01
CA GLY A 126 -6.39 1.51 1.72
C GLY A 126 -6.29 1.87 0.24
N VAL A 127 -6.93 1.10 -0.64
CA VAL A 127 -7.01 1.34 -2.08
C VAL A 127 -8.43 1.11 -2.57
N ASP A 128 -9.06 2.17 -3.06
CA ASP A 128 -10.44 2.14 -3.52
C ASP A 128 -10.52 2.60 -4.97
N LEU A 129 -11.41 1.99 -5.75
CA LEU A 129 -11.82 2.54 -7.05
C LEU A 129 -12.91 3.56 -6.78
N VAL A 130 -12.70 4.79 -7.25
CA VAL A 130 -13.65 5.88 -7.08
C VAL A 130 -13.86 6.58 -8.42
N SER A 131 -14.93 7.37 -8.50
CA SER A 131 -15.12 8.31 -9.61
C SER A 131 -15.33 9.72 -9.13
N TYR A 132 -15.04 10.68 -10.00
CA TYR A 132 -15.38 12.08 -9.82
C TYR A 132 -15.69 12.73 -11.17
N GLU A 133 -16.42 13.85 -11.17
CA GLU A 133 -16.59 14.70 -12.36
C GLU A 133 -15.46 15.74 -12.42
N ASP A 134 -14.72 15.75 -13.53
CA ASP A 134 -13.65 16.73 -13.74
C ASP A 134 -14.19 18.13 -14.09
N GLU A 135 -13.28 19.07 -14.32
CA GLU A 135 -13.62 20.46 -14.63
C GLU A 135 -14.47 20.62 -15.91
N ASP A 136 -14.42 19.63 -16.81
CA ASP A 136 -15.20 19.58 -18.05
C ASP A 136 -16.52 18.81 -17.89
N GLY A 137 -16.85 18.36 -16.67
CA GLY A 137 -18.03 17.53 -16.38
C GLY A 137 -17.90 16.09 -16.85
N THR A 138 -16.69 15.63 -17.18
CA THR A 138 -16.44 14.24 -17.57
C THR A 138 -16.20 13.39 -16.33
N THR A 139 -16.94 12.28 -16.22
CA THR A 139 -16.69 11.29 -15.17
C THR A 139 -15.36 10.60 -15.39
N ARG A 140 -14.47 10.69 -14.40
CA ARG A 140 -13.18 10.00 -14.36
C ARG A 140 -13.24 8.88 -13.34
N GLU A 141 -12.81 7.68 -13.74
CA GLU A 141 -12.54 6.58 -12.81
C GLU A 141 -11.08 6.61 -12.41
N VAL A 142 -10.82 6.60 -11.11
CA VAL A 142 -9.48 6.70 -10.54
C VAL A 142 -9.32 5.75 -9.37
N VAL A 143 -8.09 5.32 -9.15
CA VAL A 143 -7.71 4.55 -7.96
C VAL A 143 -7.30 5.54 -6.88
N PHE A 144 -8.06 5.58 -5.80
CA PHE A 144 -7.76 6.36 -4.61
C PHE A 144 -6.92 5.54 -3.62
N LYS A 145 -5.69 5.98 -3.44
CA LYS A 145 -4.70 5.43 -2.50
C LYS A 145 -4.70 6.26 -1.21
N ASN A 146 -5.26 5.69 -0.15
CA ASN A 146 -5.41 6.36 1.15
C ASN A 146 -4.53 5.77 2.27
N THR A 147 -4.55 6.45 3.42
CA THR A 147 -3.82 6.07 4.64
C THR A 147 -4.82 5.71 5.75
N PRO A 148 -5.37 4.49 5.80
CA PRO A 148 -6.40 4.11 6.77
C PRO A 148 -5.81 3.66 8.12
N ILE A 149 -4.49 3.49 8.22
CA ILE A 149 -3.77 3.10 9.44
C ILE A 149 -2.43 3.86 9.56
N VAL A 150 -1.93 4.05 10.79
CA VAL A 150 -0.69 4.79 11.08
C VAL A 150 0.53 4.20 10.37
N GLN A 151 0.55 2.88 10.16
CA GLN A 151 1.64 2.14 9.52
C GLN A 151 1.82 2.53 8.05
N TYR A 152 0.79 3.06 7.39
CA TYR A 152 0.84 3.41 5.97
C TYR A 152 1.34 4.83 5.72
N LYS A 153 1.35 5.70 6.74
CA LYS A 153 1.54 7.16 6.56
C LYS A 153 2.83 7.54 5.83
N GLU A 154 3.96 6.98 6.26
CA GLU A 154 5.28 7.33 5.69
C GLU A 154 5.42 6.79 4.27
N ARG A 155 4.90 5.59 4.02
CA ARG A 155 4.93 4.95 2.69
C ARG A 155 4.07 5.73 1.71
N ARG A 156 2.84 6.10 2.12
CA ARG A 156 1.93 6.92 1.31
C ARG A 156 2.48 8.29 1.03
N TRP A 157 3.05 8.95 2.04
CA TRP A 157 3.71 10.23 1.85
C TRP A 157 4.82 10.16 0.79
N ARG A 158 5.69 9.15 0.89
CA ARG A 158 6.75 8.94 -0.09
C ARG A 158 6.21 8.68 -1.48
N GLU A 159 5.18 7.85 -1.61
CA GLU A 159 4.60 7.56 -2.90
C GLU A 159 4.03 8.82 -3.58
N ILE A 160 3.34 9.68 -2.82
CA ILE A 160 2.80 10.96 -3.32
C ILE A 160 3.93 11.81 -3.90
N VAL A 161 4.96 12.08 -3.09
CA VAL A 161 6.07 12.94 -3.49
C VAL A 161 6.84 12.33 -4.66
N MET A 162 7.05 11.01 -4.66
CA MET A 162 7.75 10.31 -5.74
C MET A 162 6.98 10.45 -7.06
N LEU A 163 5.69 10.12 -7.08
CA LEU A 163 4.89 10.19 -8.31
C LEU A 163 4.65 11.63 -8.77
N HIS A 164 4.60 12.59 -7.85
CA HIS A 164 4.52 14.00 -8.17
C HIS A 164 5.80 14.52 -8.85
N ASP A 165 6.97 14.14 -8.33
CA ASP A 165 8.26 14.66 -8.81
C ASP A 165 8.80 13.90 -10.03
N LEU A 166 8.32 12.67 -10.28
CA LEU A 166 8.72 11.89 -11.44
C LEU A 166 8.26 12.57 -12.76
N PRO A 167 9.16 12.72 -13.75
CA PRO A 167 8.75 13.18 -15.06
C PRO A 167 7.74 12.23 -15.69
N THR A 168 6.78 12.80 -16.42
CA THR A 168 5.77 12.01 -17.14
C THR A 168 6.46 11.00 -18.07
N HIS A 169 6.21 9.72 -17.85
CA HIS A 169 6.75 8.64 -18.65
C HIS A 169 5.63 7.73 -19.15
N PRO A 170 5.64 7.31 -20.43
CA PRO A 170 4.54 6.53 -20.99
C PRO A 170 4.38 5.15 -20.34
N ASN A 171 5.40 4.59 -19.68
CA ASN A 171 5.31 3.32 -18.94
C ASN A 171 5.01 3.47 -17.43
N ILE A 172 4.73 4.68 -16.93
CA ILE A 172 4.39 4.92 -15.52
C ILE A 172 2.94 5.40 -15.46
N VAL A 173 2.14 4.85 -14.54
CA VAL A 173 0.81 5.40 -14.26
C VAL A 173 0.98 6.79 -13.62
N PRO A 174 0.45 7.86 -14.22
CA PRO A 174 0.72 9.22 -13.76
C PRO A 174 -0.01 9.52 -12.46
N PHE A 175 0.56 10.43 -11.69
CA PHE A 175 -0.13 11.10 -10.60
C PHE A 175 -1.33 11.89 -11.15
N ASP A 176 -2.49 11.79 -10.50
CA ASP A 176 -3.68 12.57 -10.87
C ASP A 176 -3.89 13.75 -9.90
N ARG A 177 -4.31 13.48 -8.66
CA ARG A 177 -4.66 14.53 -7.69
C ARG A 177 -4.33 14.14 -6.26
N ILE A 178 -4.08 15.15 -5.42
CA ILE A 178 -4.13 15.00 -3.97
C ILE A 178 -5.58 14.98 -3.52
N VAL A 179 -5.93 14.02 -2.66
CA VAL A 179 -7.23 13.99 -1.99
C VAL A 179 -7.10 14.67 -0.65
N VAL A 180 -7.86 15.74 -0.45
CA VAL A 180 -7.97 16.45 0.83
C VAL A 180 -9.33 16.21 1.46
N ASP A 181 -9.45 16.44 2.76
CA ASP A 181 -10.73 16.35 3.48
C ASP A 181 -11.71 17.44 3.06
N ASP A 182 -11.27 18.70 3.13
CA ASP A 182 -12.03 19.88 2.76
C ASP A 182 -11.10 20.99 2.24
N MET A 183 -11.70 22.05 1.66
CA MET A 183 -10.92 23.13 1.04
C MET A 183 -10.33 24.14 2.04
N MET A 184 -10.80 24.14 3.30
CA MET A 184 -10.34 25.06 4.34
C MET A 184 -9.12 24.53 5.09
N SER A 185 -9.17 23.27 5.53
CA SER A 185 -8.13 22.62 6.34
C SER A 185 -7.08 21.91 5.47
N GLN A 186 -7.51 21.37 4.32
CA GLN A 186 -6.67 20.76 3.30
C GLN A 186 -5.76 19.66 3.85
N HIS A 187 -6.26 18.83 4.77
CA HIS A 187 -5.54 17.69 5.28
C HIS A 187 -5.41 16.62 4.20
N ILE A 188 -4.17 16.23 3.87
CA ILE A 188 -3.84 15.28 2.81
C ILE A 188 -4.22 13.88 3.27
N LEU A 189 -5.30 13.34 2.70
CA LEU A 189 -5.82 12.01 3.02
C LEU A 189 -5.15 10.90 2.20
N GLY A 190 -4.65 11.26 1.02
CA GLY A 190 -4.03 10.35 0.06
C GLY A 190 -3.98 11.00 -1.33
N PHE A 191 -4.00 10.17 -2.37
CA PHE A 191 -3.92 10.64 -3.75
C PHE A 191 -4.62 9.70 -4.72
N THR A 192 -4.94 10.21 -5.90
CA THR A 192 -5.52 9.43 -7.00
C THR A 192 -4.50 9.19 -8.10
N VAL A 193 -4.68 8.07 -8.79
CA VAL A 193 -4.07 7.77 -10.09
C VAL A 193 -5.15 7.27 -11.06
N PRO A 194 -4.99 7.42 -12.38
CA PRO A 194 -5.98 6.91 -13.33
C PRO A 194 -6.24 5.42 -13.15
N TYR A 195 -7.51 5.02 -13.17
CA TYR A 195 -7.86 3.61 -13.20
C TYR A 195 -7.57 3.04 -14.59
N LEU A 196 -6.83 1.93 -14.62
CA LEU A 196 -6.61 1.16 -15.84
C LEU A 196 -7.54 -0.06 -15.79
N PRO A 197 -8.47 -0.21 -16.75
CA PRO A 197 -9.44 -1.30 -16.75
C PRO A 197 -8.82 -2.60 -17.29
N ALA A 198 -7.69 -3.00 -16.72
CA ALA A 198 -6.98 -4.22 -17.05
C ALA A 198 -6.37 -4.81 -15.76
N PRO A 199 -6.42 -6.15 -15.60
CA PRO A 199 -5.79 -6.81 -14.47
C PRO A 199 -4.27 -6.68 -14.53
N SER A 200 -3.63 -6.76 -13.37
CA SER A 200 -2.18 -6.94 -13.30
C SER A 200 -1.77 -8.32 -13.81
N LEU A 201 -0.51 -8.46 -14.24
CA LEU A 201 0.00 -9.69 -14.85
C LEU A 201 0.00 -10.90 -13.89
N ASP A 202 -0.03 -10.70 -12.57
CA ASP A 202 -0.20 -11.77 -11.58
C ASP A 202 -1.64 -12.28 -11.45
N LYS A 203 -2.62 -11.55 -12.00
CA LYS A 203 -4.05 -11.94 -11.99
C LYS A 203 -4.50 -12.50 -13.32
N ASP A 204 -3.94 -12.01 -14.43
CA ASP A 204 -4.24 -12.53 -15.75
C ASP A 204 -3.10 -13.41 -16.28
N HIS A 205 -3.25 -14.71 -16.03
CA HIS A 205 -2.34 -15.73 -16.55
C HIS A 205 -2.66 -16.14 -18.01
N ASN A 206 -3.80 -15.71 -18.55
CA ASN A 206 -4.24 -16.06 -19.91
C ASN A 206 -3.77 -15.05 -20.96
N GLN A 207 -3.49 -13.80 -20.54
CA GLN A 207 -2.92 -12.78 -21.39
C GLN A 207 -1.62 -13.26 -22.04
N ILE A 208 -1.49 -13.04 -23.35
CA ILE A 208 -0.26 -13.30 -24.09
C ILE A 208 0.75 -12.26 -23.64
N PHE A 209 1.86 -12.69 -23.05
CA PHE A 209 2.95 -11.78 -22.70
C PHE A 209 3.86 -11.56 -23.91
N ARG A 210 4.09 -10.28 -24.24
CA ARG A 210 4.81 -9.89 -25.46
C ARG A 210 6.26 -9.53 -25.18
N LEU A 211 7.17 -9.87 -26.10
CA LEU A 211 8.59 -9.50 -25.98
C LEU A 211 8.79 -7.98 -25.91
N ASP A 212 7.98 -7.22 -26.65
CA ASP A 212 8.00 -5.76 -26.60
C ASP A 212 7.62 -5.18 -25.23
N TRP A 213 6.86 -5.90 -24.41
CA TRP A 213 6.58 -5.47 -23.03
C TRP A 213 7.78 -5.68 -22.12
N LEU A 214 8.60 -6.71 -22.36
CA LEU A 214 9.88 -6.86 -21.68
C LEU A 214 10.85 -5.74 -22.09
N HIS A 215 10.92 -5.40 -23.39
CA HIS A 215 11.70 -4.24 -23.86
C HIS A 215 11.31 -2.96 -23.10
N GLN A 216 10.00 -2.66 -23.06
CA GLN A 216 9.46 -1.51 -22.34
C GLN A 216 9.81 -1.53 -20.84
N LEU A 217 9.74 -2.69 -20.18
CA LEU A 217 10.11 -2.82 -18.76
C LEU A 217 11.59 -2.51 -18.55
N THR A 218 12.48 -3.13 -19.34
CA THR A 218 13.93 -2.90 -19.22
C THR A 218 14.32 -1.45 -19.52
N SER A 219 13.71 -0.83 -20.54
CA SER A 219 13.94 0.58 -20.85
C SER A 219 13.44 1.52 -19.75
N LEU A 220 12.28 1.23 -19.14
CA LEU A 220 11.80 2.00 -18.00
C LEU A 220 12.75 1.87 -16.80
N VAL A 221 13.24 0.66 -16.51
CA VAL A 221 14.16 0.44 -15.40
C VAL A 221 15.46 1.19 -15.64
N ASP A 222 16.00 1.18 -16.86
CA ASP A 222 17.16 2.00 -17.22
C ASP A 222 16.90 3.49 -17.09
N TYR A 223 15.76 3.98 -17.57
CA TYR A 223 15.36 5.37 -17.40
C TYR A 223 15.36 5.78 -15.92
N LEU A 224 14.69 5.00 -15.06
CA LEU A 224 14.65 5.26 -13.62
C LEU A 224 16.05 5.21 -13.01
N ASN A 225 16.81 4.14 -13.27
CA ASN A 225 18.06 3.86 -12.57
C ASN A 225 19.24 4.69 -13.07
N LEU A 226 19.34 4.92 -14.38
CA LEU A 226 20.48 5.57 -15.02
C LEU A 226 20.26 7.06 -15.22
N GLU A 227 19.06 7.46 -15.65
CA GLU A 227 18.79 8.87 -15.96
C GLU A 227 18.30 9.63 -14.73
N LEU A 228 17.35 9.04 -13.98
CA LEU A 228 16.79 9.69 -12.79
C LEU A 228 17.50 9.33 -11.50
N GLN A 229 18.33 8.27 -11.51
CA GLN A 229 18.97 7.71 -10.31
C GLN A 229 17.96 7.40 -9.20
N THR A 230 16.82 6.87 -9.62
CA THR A 230 15.73 6.39 -8.78
C THR A 230 15.62 4.89 -8.93
N VAL A 231 15.47 4.19 -7.81
CA VAL A 231 15.14 2.76 -7.79
C VAL A 231 13.66 2.59 -7.47
N ASN A 232 13.01 1.64 -8.12
CA ASN A 232 11.61 1.30 -7.83
C ASN A 232 11.50 0.39 -6.59
N GLN A 233 12.40 -0.57 -6.44
CA GLN A 233 12.50 -1.55 -5.36
C GLN A 233 11.36 -2.58 -5.27
N ASP A 234 10.36 -2.52 -6.15
CA ASP A 234 9.28 -3.51 -6.19
C ASP A 234 8.82 -3.86 -7.62
N ILE A 235 9.77 -4.10 -8.51
CA ILE A 235 9.49 -4.61 -9.86
C ILE A 235 8.96 -6.04 -9.73
N ALA A 236 7.66 -6.23 -9.99
CA ALA A 236 6.96 -7.50 -9.82
C ALA A 236 5.76 -7.63 -10.77
N PRO A 237 5.32 -8.84 -11.16
CA PRO A 237 4.15 -9.01 -12.03
C PRO A 237 2.86 -8.36 -11.50
N ARG A 238 2.72 -8.26 -10.17
CA ARG A 238 1.60 -7.60 -9.50
C ARG A 238 1.54 -6.08 -9.68
N ASN A 239 2.64 -5.47 -10.08
CA ASN A 239 2.80 -4.03 -10.29
C ASN A 239 2.87 -3.65 -11.78
N LEU A 240 2.53 -4.60 -12.67
CA LEU A 240 2.55 -4.45 -14.13
C LEU A 240 1.16 -4.69 -14.72
N ILE A 241 0.70 -3.77 -15.55
CA ILE A 241 -0.51 -3.91 -16.39
C ILE A 241 -0.10 -3.79 -17.85
N CYS A 242 -0.66 -4.64 -18.70
CA CYS A 242 -0.44 -4.60 -20.14
C CYS A 242 -1.74 -4.30 -20.88
N LEU A 243 -1.75 -3.20 -21.63
CA LEU A 243 -2.91 -2.69 -22.36
C LEU A 243 -2.87 -3.17 -23.82
N ASP A 244 -3.41 -4.37 -24.08
CA ASP A 244 -3.40 -5.01 -25.40
C ASP A 244 -4.02 -4.18 -26.54
N GLN A 245 -4.92 -3.25 -26.22
CA GLN A 245 -5.66 -2.40 -27.16
C GLN A 245 -5.22 -0.93 -27.12
N ALA A 246 -4.01 -0.61 -26.61
CA ALA A 246 -3.55 0.77 -26.65
C ALA A 246 -3.44 1.25 -28.12
N PRO A 247 -4.09 2.37 -28.51
CA PRO A 247 -4.22 2.78 -29.90
C PRO A 247 -2.89 3.02 -30.63
N GLU A 248 -1.84 3.37 -29.90
CA GLU A 248 -0.43 3.49 -30.34
C GLU A 248 0.42 3.81 -29.09
N GLY A 249 1.69 3.40 -29.06
CA GLY A 249 2.64 3.74 -27.99
C GLY A 249 2.86 2.65 -26.93
N SER A 250 3.37 3.06 -25.77
CA SER A 250 3.63 2.18 -24.63
C SER A 250 2.37 1.45 -24.18
N GLN A 251 2.47 0.13 -24.05
CA GLN A 251 1.38 -0.76 -23.63
C GLN A 251 1.58 -1.31 -22.23
N LEU A 252 2.83 -1.36 -21.75
CA LEU A 252 3.15 -1.70 -20.38
C LEU A 252 2.97 -0.47 -19.48
N ARG A 253 2.25 -0.61 -18.38
CA ARG A 253 2.12 0.38 -17.32
C ARG A 253 2.61 -0.21 -16.01
N THR A 254 3.49 0.53 -15.37
CA THR A 254 3.98 0.27 -14.01
C THR A 254 3.28 1.19 -13.03
N PHE A 255 2.93 0.66 -11.88
CA PHE A 255 2.31 1.39 -10.80
C PHE A 255 2.87 0.89 -9.46
N ASP A 256 2.49 1.54 -8.38
CA ASP A 256 2.92 1.21 -7.01
C ASP A 256 4.40 1.56 -6.74
N PHE A 257 4.63 2.83 -6.46
CA PHE A 257 5.97 3.40 -6.21
C PHE A 257 6.22 3.61 -4.71
N GLU A 258 5.53 2.86 -3.84
CA GLU A 258 5.59 3.07 -2.38
C GLU A 258 6.97 2.76 -1.75
N TYR A 259 7.77 1.92 -2.41
CA TYR A 259 9.16 1.62 -2.05
C TYR A 259 10.19 2.39 -2.86
N ALA A 260 9.75 3.14 -3.89
CA ALA A 260 10.67 3.83 -4.75
C ALA A 260 11.42 4.94 -3.98
N THR A 261 12.70 5.13 -4.31
CA THR A 261 13.52 6.16 -3.69
C THR A 261 14.71 6.54 -4.56
N ALA A 262 15.30 7.71 -4.32
CA ALA A 262 16.54 8.10 -4.97
C ALA A 262 17.71 7.26 -4.44
N MET A 263 18.61 6.87 -5.33
CA MET A 263 19.81 6.09 -4.99
C MET A 263 20.67 6.85 -3.98
N GLY A 264 21.09 6.15 -2.92
CA GLY A 264 21.97 6.69 -1.89
C GLY A 264 21.23 7.34 -0.71
N LEU A 265 19.89 7.42 -0.75
CA LEU A 265 19.09 7.73 0.43
C LEU A 265 19.02 6.51 1.38
N PRO A 266 18.74 6.70 2.69
CA PRO A 266 18.66 5.61 3.67
C PRO A 266 17.63 4.52 3.34
N TRP A 267 16.67 4.82 2.47
CA TRP A 267 15.63 3.89 2.03
C TRP A 267 16.01 3.08 0.79
N HIS A 268 17.17 3.36 0.20
CA HIS A 268 17.74 2.57 -0.89
C HIS A 268 18.37 1.32 -0.29
N VAL A 269 17.76 0.17 -0.55
CA VAL A 269 18.12 -1.12 0.00
C VAL A 269 18.62 -1.99 -1.14
N GLU A 270 19.88 -2.40 -1.05
CA GLU A 270 20.58 -3.14 -2.13
C GLU A 270 19.89 -4.49 -2.42
N GLU A 271 19.31 -5.11 -1.39
CA GLU A 271 18.55 -6.36 -1.50
C GLU A 271 17.29 -6.21 -2.35
N PHE A 272 16.80 -5.00 -2.63
CA PHE A 272 15.66 -4.75 -3.51
C PHE A 272 16.08 -4.18 -4.88
N ASN A 273 17.27 -4.55 -5.35
CA ASN A 273 17.79 -4.14 -6.66
C ASN A 273 16.81 -4.37 -7.83
N ASP A 274 16.57 -3.33 -8.65
CA ASP A 274 15.60 -3.39 -9.76
C ASP A 274 15.99 -4.39 -10.86
N VAL A 275 17.29 -4.58 -11.15
CA VAL A 275 17.75 -5.57 -12.14
C VAL A 275 17.41 -6.98 -11.64
N LYS A 276 17.67 -7.27 -10.36
CA LYS A 276 17.24 -8.50 -9.71
C LYS A 276 15.71 -8.65 -9.78
N GLY A 277 14.97 -7.56 -9.54
CA GLY A 277 13.51 -7.52 -9.66
C GLY A 277 13.01 -7.90 -11.07
N VAL A 278 13.63 -7.41 -12.13
CA VAL A 278 13.28 -7.75 -13.53
C VAL A 278 13.53 -9.24 -13.82
N ILE A 279 14.66 -9.79 -13.36
CA ILE A 279 15.01 -11.21 -13.57
C ILE A 279 13.91 -12.12 -12.99
N PHE A 280 13.57 -11.92 -11.71
CA PHE A 280 12.51 -12.71 -11.07
C PHE A 280 11.14 -12.46 -11.70
N THR A 281 10.85 -11.23 -12.10
CA THR A 281 9.57 -10.86 -12.72
C THR A 281 9.35 -11.59 -14.04
N LEU A 282 10.36 -11.63 -14.90
CA LEU A 282 10.25 -12.34 -16.17
C LEU A 282 10.09 -13.85 -15.97
N TYR A 283 10.88 -14.44 -15.05
CA TYR A 283 10.74 -15.84 -14.69
C TYR A 283 9.33 -16.17 -14.19
N GLU A 284 8.78 -15.37 -13.28
CA GLU A 284 7.43 -15.55 -12.74
C GLU A 284 6.35 -15.43 -13.81
N ILE A 285 6.48 -14.46 -14.73
CA ILE A 285 5.53 -14.29 -15.83
C ILE A 285 5.51 -15.55 -16.71
N ILE A 286 6.68 -16.04 -17.13
CA ILE A 286 6.79 -17.18 -18.05
C ILE A 286 6.38 -18.50 -17.38
N THR A 287 6.82 -18.72 -16.14
CA THR A 287 6.73 -20.03 -15.47
C THR A 287 5.58 -20.15 -14.47
N LEU A 288 4.97 -19.02 -14.09
CA LEU A 288 3.99 -18.91 -13.00
C LEU A 288 4.52 -19.44 -11.65
N ASP A 289 5.84 -19.53 -11.50
CA ASP A 289 6.51 -19.97 -10.30
C ASP A 289 7.09 -18.77 -9.53
N THR A 290 6.59 -18.57 -8.31
CA THR A 290 6.98 -17.48 -7.40
C THR A 290 7.91 -17.95 -6.27
N SER A 291 8.35 -19.21 -6.30
CA SER A 291 9.12 -19.82 -5.20
C SER A 291 10.41 -19.06 -4.90
N TYR A 292 11.14 -18.62 -5.93
CA TYR A 292 12.38 -17.87 -5.78
C TYR A 292 12.21 -16.51 -5.09
N ARG A 293 11.07 -15.82 -5.32
CA ARG A 293 10.79 -14.52 -4.67
C ARG A 293 10.30 -14.65 -3.24
N LYS A 294 9.77 -15.82 -2.84
CA LYS A 294 9.33 -16.08 -1.46
C LYS A 294 10.49 -16.23 -0.48
N VAL A 295 11.70 -16.44 -0.98
CA VAL A 295 12.94 -16.44 -0.20
C VAL A 295 13.22 -15.01 0.29
N PRO A 296 13.76 -14.82 1.53
CA PRO A 296 14.13 -13.49 2.02
C PRO A 296 14.99 -12.70 1.03
N PRO A 297 14.77 -11.38 0.85
CA PRO A 297 15.47 -10.59 -0.17
C PRO A 297 17.00 -10.69 -0.16
N SER A 298 17.59 -10.85 1.02
CA SER A 298 19.04 -11.02 1.23
C SER A 298 19.58 -12.38 0.77
N GLU A 299 18.72 -13.39 0.67
CA GLU A 299 19.06 -14.76 0.26
C GLU A 299 18.69 -15.04 -1.21
N GLN A 300 17.99 -14.11 -1.86
CA GLN A 300 17.61 -14.24 -3.26
C GLN A 300 18.84 -14.14 -4.17
N ASP A 301 19.10 -15.21 -4.92
CA ASP A 301 20.16 -15.28 -5.92
C ASP A 301 19.58 -15.22 -7.35
N PRO A 302 19.83 -14.15 -8.13
CA PRO A 302 19.38 -14.07 -9.52
C PRO A 302 20.00 -15.17 -10.41
N ASP A 303 21.19 -15.67 -10.08
CA ASP A 303 21.86 -16.73 -10.85
C ASP A 303 21.11 -18.06 -10.75
N ALA A 304 20.39 -18.30 -9.64
CA ALA A 304 19.58 -19.50 -9.44
C ALA A 304 18.46 -19.64 -10.49
N VAL A 305 18.07 -18.54 -11.12
CA VAL A 305 17.07 -18.49 -12.19
C VAL A 305 17.73 -18.36 -13.56
N MET A 306 18.72 -17.47 -13.69
CA MET A 306 19.40 -17.19 -14.96
C MET A 306 20.19 -18.39 -15.51
N LYS A 307 20.75 -19.23 -14.63
CA LYS A 307 21.55 -20.41 -15.03
C LYS A 307 20.74 -21.68 -15.24
N LEU A 308 19.41 -21.64 -15.05
CA LEU A 308 18.55 -22.77 -15.37
C LEU A 308 18.63 -23.09 -16.86
N GLU A 309 18.90 -24.35 -17.20
CA GLU A 309 18.99 -24.83 -18.59
C GLU A 309 17.69 -24.57 -19.37
N TYR A 310 16.55 -24.65 -18.68
CA TYR A 310 15.23 -24.49 -19.28
C TYR A 310 14.28 -23.77 -18.32
N TRP A 311 13.42 -22.90 -18.86
CA TRP A 311 12.29 -22.32 -18.12
C TRP A 311 10.98 -22.94 -18.60
N PRO A 312 10.19 -23.58 -17.73
CA PRO A 312 8.92 -24.19 -18.11
C PRO A 312 7.92 -23.12 -18.53
N GLN A 313 7.60 -23.06 -19.82
CA GLN A 313 6.58 -22.14 -20.31
C GLN A 313 5.20 -22.54 -19.81
N ARG A 314 4.62 -21.73 -18.92
CA ARG A 314 3.26 -21.90 -18.40
C ARG A 314 2.32 -20.76 -18.79
N ARG A 315 2.84 -19.71 -19.41
CA ARG A 315 2.08 -18.59 -20.01
C ARG A 315 2.18 -18.61 -21.54
N LYS A 316 1.15 -18.08 -22.21
CA LYS A 316 1.21 -17.82 -23.66
C LYS A 316 2.15 -16.65 -23.93
N LEU A 317 3.02 -16.81 -24.92
CA LEU A 317 4.00 -15.80 -25.34
C LEU A 317 3.82 -15.51 -26.83
N ASP A 318 4.21 -14.33 -27.28
CA ASP A 318 4.24 -13.98 -28.71
C ASP A 318 5.55 -14.40 -29.41
N SER A 319 6.56 -14.78 -28.63
CA SER A 319 7.92 -15.15 -29.04
C SER A 319 8.38 -16.38 -28.24
N ASP A 320 9.48 -17.01 -28.65
CA ASP A 320 10.00 -18.18 -27.94
C ASP A 320 10.61 -17.76 -26.58
N VAL A 321 10.56 -18.64 -25.57
CA VAL A 321 11.15 -18.39 -24.25
C VAL A 321 12.62 -17.96 -24.35
N GLU A 322 13.35 -18.48 -25.34
CA GLU A 322 14.76 -18.12 -25.54
C GLU A 322 14.95 -16.68 -26.01
N ASP A 323 14.01 -16.10 -26.77
CA ASP A 323 14.09 -14.70 -27.19
C ASP A 323 14.00 -13.76 -25.97
N PHE A 324 13.08 -14.05 -25.05
CA PHE A 324 12.96 -13.32 -23.78
C PHE A 324 14.22 -13.47 -22.92
N ARG A 325 14.76 -14.70 -22.83
CA ARG A 325 15.97 -14.98 -22.05
C ARG A 325 17.21 -14.34 -22.67
N GLN A 326 17.32 -14.31 -23.99
CA GLN A 326 18.42 -13.67 -24.70
C GLN A 326 18.41 -12.16 -24.43
N HIS A 327 17.27 -11.49 -24.61
CA HIS A 327 17.14 -10.05 -24.28
C HIS A 327 17.49 -9.78 -22.81
N LEU A 328 16.96 -10.58 -21.88
CA LEU A 328 17.27 -10.42 -20.46
C LEU A 328 18.76 -10.57 -20.17
N ARG A 329 19.44 -11.56 -20.78
CA ARG A 329 20.89 -11.77 -20.62
C ARG A 329 21.70 -10.59 -21.14
N GLU A 330 21.44 -10.16 -22.37
CA GLU A 330 22.12 -9.01 -22.99
C GLU A 330 21.92 -7.73 -22.16
N TRP A 331 20.69 -7.49 -21.70
CA TRP A 331 20.39 -6.35 -20.85
C TRP A 331 21.16 -6.41 -19.53
N VAL A 332 21.12 -7.54 -18.81
CA VAL A 332 21.86 -7.73 -17.55
C VAL A 332 23.37 -7.56 -17.74
N GLU A 333 23.95 -8.13 -18.80
CA GLU A 333 25.37 -7.97 -19.12
C GLU A 333 25.72 -6.50 -19.38
N SER A 334 24.88 -5.77 -20.11
CA SER A 334 25.06 -4.34 -20.35
C SER A 334 25.05 -3.54 -19.04
N ARG A 335 24.19 -3.90 -18.10
CA ARG A 335 24.07 -3.27 -16.78
C ARG A 335 25.32 -3.47 -15.92
N GLN A 336 25.96 -4.64 -16.01
CA GLN A 336 27.21 -4.92 -15.29
C GLN A 336 28.38 -4.06 -15.79
N ALA A 337 28.34 -3.62 -17.05
CA ALA A 337 29.36 -2.74 -17.63
C ALA A 337 29.18 -1.26 -17.27
N VAL A 338 28.01 -0.87 -16.73
CA VAL A 338 27.71 0.54 -16.39
C VAL A 338 28.25 0.87 -15.00
N THR A 339 29.13 1.87 -14.92
CA THR A 339 29.50 2.50 -13.66
C THR A 339 28.66 3.76 -13.46
N LEU A 340 27.79 3.77 -12.45
CA LEU A 340 27.04 4.96 -12.09
C LEU A 340 27.97 5.99 -11.44
N SER A 341 27.90 7.24 -11.89
CA SER A 341 28.55 8.35 -11.22
C SER A 341 27.95 8.51 -9.81
N PRO A 342 28.77 8.73 -8.77
CA PRO A 342 28.25 9.02 -7.45
C PRO A 342 27.50 10.35 -7.50
N ALA A 343 26.17 10.27 -7.48
CA ALA A 343 25.33 11.44 -7.34
C ALA A 343 25.14 11.79 -5.88
N THR A 344 24.97 13.07 -5.63
CA THR A 344 24.46 13.52 -4.34
C THR A 344 22.93 13.44 -4.44
N PRO A 345 22.28 12.46 -3.78
CA PRO A 345 20.84 12.35 -3.86
C PRO A 345 20.19 13.64 -3.36
N THR A 346 19.20 14.13 -4.09
CA THR A 346 18.35 15.19 -3.58
C THR A 346 17.56 14.65 -2.39
N PRO A 347 17.57 15.34 -1.22
CA PRO A 347 16.82 14.89 -0.07
C PRO A 347 15.33 14.78 -0.41
N PHE A 348 14.73 13.67 0.00
CA PHE A 348 13.31 13.47 -0.15
C PHE A 348 12.54 14.39 0.81
N PRO A 349 11.55 15.17 0.37
CA PRO A 349 10.71 15.99 1.25
C PRO A 349 10.17 15.18 2.43
N GLU A 350 10.57 15.56 3.65
CA GLU A 350 10.09 14.92 4.87
C GLU A 350 8.59 15.17 5.05
N MET A 351 7.88 14.16 5.57
CA MET A 351 6.49 14.36 5.97
C MET A 351 6.44 15.42 7.09
N PRO A 352 5.54 16.41 6.99
CA PRO A 352 5.38 17.39 8.05
C PRO A 352 5.14 16.71 9.39
N LYS A 353 5.66 17.29 10.47
CA LYS A 353 5.51 16.73 11.81
C LYS A 353 4.19 17.23 12.42
N PRO A 354 3.48 16.37 13.18
CA PRO A 354 2.32 16.83 13.94
C PRO A 354 2.72 17.94 14.90
N ARG A 355 1.85 18.93 15.07
CA ARG A 355 2.02 19.95 16.09
C ARG A 355 1.98 19.27 17.45
N SER A 356 2.98 19.56 18.29
CA SER A 356 3.01 19.03 19.64
C SER A 356 1.82 19.57 20.43
N VAL A 357 1.02 18.66 21.01
CA VAL A 357 -0.05 19.06 21.92
C VAL A 357 0.43 18.99 23.36
N ARG A 358 0.06 20.02 24.13
CA ARG A 358 0.35 20.10 25.56
C ARG A 358 -0.64 19.20 26.30
N ASP A 359 -0.13 18.23 27.03
CA ASP A 359 -0.89 17.48 28.02
C ASP A 359 -0.18 17.54 29.37
N GLU A 360 -0.92 17.35 30.45
CA GLU A 360 -0.37 17.27 31.79
C GLU A 360 -0.21 15.80 32.17
N SER A 361 1.02 15.40 32.52
CA SER A 361 1.32 14.05 32.96
C SER A 361 0.44 13.65 34.14
N ILE A 362 -0.34 12.58 34.00
CA ILE A 362 -1.14 12.05 35.11
C ILE A 362 -0.28 11.53 36.28
N TYR A 363 1.01 11.28 36.04
CA TYR A 363 1.94 10.76 37.05
C TYR A 363 2.81 11.84 37.69
N THR A 364 3.15 12.89 36.94
CA THR A 364 4.12 13.91 37.39
C THR A 364 3.53 15.31 37.49
N GLY A 365 2.35 15.57 36.92
CA GLY A 365 1.78 16.93 36.81
C GLY A 365 2.59 17.85 35.87
N GLU A 366 3.59 17.32 35.18
CA GLU A 366 4.44 18.10 34.28
C GLU A 366 3.85 18.16 32.87
N LEU A 367 4.14 19.25 32.16
CA LEU A 367 3.79 19.42 30.75
C LEU A 367 4.54 18.41 29.88
N ILE A 368 3.81 17.49 29.27
CA ILE A 368 4.31 16.56 28.25
C ILE A 368 3.87 17.05 26.87
N TYR A 369 4.79 16.98 25.91
CA TYR A 369 4.51 17.22 24.50
C TYR A 369 4.25 15.89 23.81
N HIS A 370 3.00 15.62 23.45
CA HIS A 370 2.67 14.45 22.65
C HIS A 370 2.94 14.77 21.18
N SER A 371 3.86 14.04 20.54
CA SER A 371 3.89 13.92 19.09
C SER A 371 2.97 12.76 18.69
N VAL A 372 2.06 13.00 17.75
CA VAL A 372 1.33 11.91 17.09
C VAL A 372 2.38 11.01 16.45
N PRO A 373 2.49 9.74 16.87
CA PRO A 373 1.73 8.71 16.17
C PRO A 373 0.81 7.87 17.06
N TRP A 374 0.92 7.95 18.39
CA TRP A 374 0.33 6.95 19.29
C TRP A 374 -0.76 7.51 20.20
N MET A 375 -1.76 8.16 19.61
CA MET A 375 -2.89 8.75 20.34
C MET A 375 -4.19 8.10 19.87
N SER A 376 -5.11 7.75 20.79
CA SER A 376 -6.45 7.32 20.41
C SER A 376 -7.21 8.47 19.76
N GLN A 377 -8.17 8.18 18.87
CA GLN A 377 -9.03 9.19 18.26
C GLN A 377 -9.76 10.03 19.31
N MET A 378 -10.23 9.39 20.39
CA MET A 378 -10.89 10.09 21.49
C MET A 378 -9.95 11.11 22.15
N LEU A 379 -8.73 10.71 22.52
CA LEU A 379 -7.77 11.61 23.15
C LEU A 379 -7.36 12.73 22.18
N ALA A 380 -7.19 12.42 20.89
CA ALA A 380 -6.91 13.42 19.86
C ALA A 380 -8.02 14.46 19.77
N ARG A 381 -9.30 14.04 19.73
CA ARG A 381 -10.45 14.96 19.75
C ARG A 381 -10.48 15.80 21.03
N LYS A 382 -10.27 15.19 22.20
CA LYS A 382 -10.22 15.88 23.51
C LYS A 382 -9.15 16.98 23.56
N LEU A 383 -8.01 16.71 22.91
CA LEU A 383 -6.88 17.62 22.83
C LEU A 383 -6.98 18.64 21.66
N GLY A 384 -8.09 18.62 20.90
CA GLY A 384 -8.33 19.56 19.79
C GLY A 384 -7.52 19.24 18.52
N ASN A 385 -6.97 18.04 18.40
CA ASN A 385 -6.32 17.59 17.18
C ASN A 385 -7.35 17.27 16.09
N TYR A 386 -6.92 17.43 14.84
CA TYR A 386 -7.67 16.96 13.69
C TYR A 386 -7.85 15.43 13.73
N VAL A 387 -9.10 14.99 13.59
CA VAL A 387 -9.45 13.57 13.45
C VAL A 387 -10.55 13.47 12.39
N ILE A 388 -10.22 12.82 11.28
CA ILE A 388 -11.21 12.51 10.24
C ILE A 388 -12.08 11.32 10.65
N SER A 389 -13.38 11.44 10.40
CA SER A 389 -14.32 10.32 10.52
C SER A 389 -14.38 9.60 9.18
N TRP A 390 -13.55 8.56 9.00
CA TRP A 390 -13.43 7.85 7.72
C TRP A 390 -14.02 6.44 7.70
N GLN A 391 -14.69 6.05 8.79
CA GLN A 391 -15.46 4.81 8.85
C GLN A 391 -16.55 4.81 7.78
N ARG A 392 -16.86 3.63 7.25
CA ARG A 392 -17.84 3.47 6.17
C ARG A 392 -18.67 2.20 6.35
N PRO A 393 -19.89 2.12 5.75
CA PRO A 393 -20.71 0.92 5.83
C PRO A 393 -20.03 -0.32 5.22
N PRO A 394 -20.43 -1.54 5.62
CA PRO A 394 -19.96 -2.78 5.01
C PRO A 394 -20.21 -2.79 3.51
N SER A 395 -19.25 -3.30 2.74
CA SER A 395 -19.37 -3.30 1.28
C SER A 395 -20.43 -4.26 0.74
N ALA A 396 -20.89 -5.23 1.55
CA ALA A 396 -22.06 -6.05 1.24
C ALA A 396 -23.34 -5.22 1.03
N GLN A 397 -23.35 -3.95 1.47
CA GLN A 397 -24.45 -3.01 1.27
C GLN A 397 -24.26 -2.13 0.03
N MET A 398 -23.15 -2.25 -0.69
CA MET A 398 -22.95 -1.54 -1.96
C MET A 398 -23.82 -2.18 -3.07
N PRO A 399 -24.36 -1.38 -4.00
CA PRO A 399 -24.97 -1.92 -5.21
C PRO A 399 -23.97 -2.82 -5.94
N ALA A 400 -24.39 -4.00 -6.39
CA ALA A 400 -23.57 -4.83 -7.26
C ALA A 400 -23.29 -4.07 -8.57
N LEU A 401 -22.01 -3.90 -8.91
CA LEU A 401 -21.56 -3.38 -10.20
C LEU A 401 -21.74 -4.40 -11.32
#